data_AF-A0A4D6HR62-F1
#
_entry.id   AF-A0A4D6HR62-F1
#
_cell.length_a   1.000
_cell.length_b   1.000
_cell.length_c   1.000
_cell.angle_alpha   90.00
_cell.angle_beta   90.00
_cell.angle_gamma   90.00
#
_symmetry.space_group_name_H-M   'P 1'
#
loop_
_entity.id
_entity.type
_entity.pdbx_description
1 polymer ?
#
loop_
_entity_poly.entity_id
_entity_poly.type
_entity_poly.pdbx_seq_one_letter_code
_entity_poly.pdbx_strand_id
1 'polypeptide(L)'
;MSVDRLWCHQCGNEYGYIGDEPHPAHCPACHSSCVPPAGSLTVFDRSCWQNANGLSKLWIHAVDERGRSFEFTIAARNAESKLVRISIDGVVLDYPTANSVCRIPPSIAEEIAAFGIDAPDSGTVCA
;
A
#
# COMPACT_ATOMS: atom_id res chain seq x y z
N MET A 1 4.10 16.40 18.56
CA MET A 1 4.44 14.99 18.43
C MET A 1 3.17 14.23 18.10
N SER A 2 3.00 13.86 16.84
CA SER A 2 1.96 12.93 16.42
C SER A 2 2.51 11.52 16.58
N VAL A 3 1.70 10.59 17.08
CA VAL A 3 2.07 9.17 17.14
C VAL A 3 1.36 8.50 15.98
N ASP A 4 2.12 8.14 14.94
CA ASP A 4 1.59 7.36 13.84
C ASP A 4 1.61 5.88 14.23
N ARG A 5 0.46 5.22 14.11
CA ARG A 5 0.39 3.77 14.30
C ARG A 5 0.76 3.08 13.00
N LEU A 6 1.84 2.30 13.04
CA LEU A 6 2.30 1.47 11.94
C LEU A 6 1.97 0.01 12.22
N TRP A 7 1.75 -0.74 11.14
CA TRP A 7 1.44 -2.17 11.16
C TRP A 7 2.48 -2.94 10.36
N CYS A 8 2.93 -4.11 10.81
CA CYS A 8 3.79 -4.96 9.98
C CYS A 8 2.98 -5.97 9.16
N HIS A 9 3.06 -5.89 7.83
CA HIS A 9 2.37 -6.82 6.93
C HIS A 9 2.93 -8.25 6.97
N GLN A 10 4.09 -8.47 7.59
CA GLN A 10 4.68 -9.80 7.74
C GLN A 10 4.21 -10.50 9.03
N CYS A 11 4.36 -9.86 10.20
CA CYS A 11 4.05 -10.49 11.50
C CYS A 11 2.76 -9.99 12.16
N GLY A 12 2.10 -8.99 11.58
CA GLY A 12 0.90 -8.37 12.13
C GLY A 12 1.13 -7.46 13.34
N ASN A 13 2.37 -7.19 13.72
CA ASN A 13 2.65 -6.35 14.89
C ASN A 13 2.28 -4.88 14.62
N GLU A 14 1.43 -4.31 15.47
CA GLU A 14 1.18 -2.88 15.55
C GLU A 14 2.16 -2.21 16.50
N TYR A 15 2.68 -1.06 16.11
CA TYR A 15 3.58 -0.28 16.95
C TYR A 15 3.45 1.20 16.64
N GLY A 16 3.62 2.01 17.67
CA GLY A 16 3.68 3.46 17.53
C GLY A 16 5.05 3.85 17.00
N TYR A 17 5.06 4.74 16.02
CA TYR A 17 6.26 5.47 15.64
C TYR A 17 6.25 6.84 16.34
N ILE A 18 7.29 7.10 17.12
CA ILE A 18 7.50 8.36 17.85
C ILE A 18 8.89 8.85 17.50
N GLY A 19 8.98 9.87 16.65
CA GLY A 19 10.24 10.49 16.26
C GLY A 19 10.04 11.48 15.12
N ASP A 20 10.93 12.48 15.04
CA ASP A 20 10.97 13.44 13.94
C ASP A 20 11.84 12.95 12.76
N GLU A 21 12.60 11.86 12.97
CA GLU A 21 13.38 11.21 11.91
C GLU A 21 12.49 10.34 11.01
N PRO A 22 12.94 9.91 9.83
CA PRO A 22 12.22 8.93 9.02
C PRO A 22 12.16 7.57 9.74
N HIS A 23 10.97 6.98 9.84
CA HIS A 23 10.79 5.63 10.38
C HIS A 23 11.81 4.66 9.75
N PRO A 24 12.50 3.81 10.54
CA PRO A 24 13.62 2.99 10.08
C PRO A 24 13.26 1.93 9.04
N ALA A 25 12.01 1.90 8.57
CA ALA A 25 11.53 1.02 7.53
C ALA A 25 11.57 -0.47 7.88
N HIS A 26 11.75 -0.81 9.17
CA HIS A 26 11.77 -2.18 9.66
C HIS A 26 10.86 -2.32 10.88
N CYS A 27 10.13 -3.43 10.94
CA CYS A 27 9.31 -3.75 12.10
C CYS A 27 10.20 -4.01 13.32
N PRO A 28 9.93 -3.40 14.50
CA PRO A 28 10.72 -3.64 15.70
C PRO A 28 10.56 -5.06 16.26
N ALA A 29 9.50 -5.79 15.90
CA ALA A 29 9.24 -7.14 16.41
C ALA A 29 9.88 -8.25 15.56
N CYS A 30 9.85 -8.14 14.23
CA CYS A 30 10.34 -9.19 13.32
C CYS A 30 11.40 -8.72 12.32
N HIS A 31 11.78 -7.44 12.37
CA HIS A 31 12.78 -6.78 11.53
C HIS A 31 12.46 -6.78 10.02
N SER A 32 11.28 -7.27 9.63
CA SER A 32 10.80 -7.23 8.25
C SER A 32 10.65 -5.80 7.74
N SER A 33 11.01 -5.58 6.48
CA SER A 33 10.79 -4.32 5.76
C SER A 33 9.35 -4.11 5.31
N CYS A 34 8.49 -5.12 5.47
CA CYS A 34 7.07 -5.10 5.09
C CYS A 34 6.23 -4.26 6.05
N VAL A 35 6.51 -2.97 6.13
CA VAL A 35 5.86 -1.99 7.00
C VAL A 35 5.48 -0.76 6.15
N PRO A 36 4.37 -0.08 6.46
CA PRO A 36 3.92 1.13 5.77
C PRO A 36 5.04 2.18 5.61
N PRO A 37 4.88 3.09 4.64
CA PRO A 37 5.84 4.16 4.47
C PRO A 37 5.90 5.03 5.73
N ALA A 38 7.10 5.54 5.99
CA ALA A 38 7.40 6.49 7.07
C ALA A 38 6.80 7.88 6.85
N GLY A 39 6.27 8.13 5.65
CA GLY A 39 5.90 9.44 5.15
C GLY A 39 5.19 9.30 3.80
N SER A 40 5.34 10.32 2.94
CA SER A 40 4.70 10.33 1.62
C SER A 40 5.37 9.34 0.66
N LEU A 41 4.56 8.75 -0.23
CA LEU A 41 5.06 7.99 -1.37
C LEU A 41 5.16 8.91 -2.59
N THR A 42 6.30 8.85 -3.28
CA THR A 42 6.52 9.49 -4.57
C THR A 42 6.31 8.47 -5.68
N VAL A 43 5.25 8.66 -6.46
CA VAL A 43 4.93 7.80 -7.62
C VAL A 43 5.86 8.18 -8.77
N PHE A 44 6.49 7.18 -9.39
CA PHE A 44 7.42 7.40 -10.50
C PHE A 44 7.06 6.64 -11.78
N ASP A 45 6.26 5.58 -11.67
CA ASP A 45 5.77 4.84 -12.83
C ASP A 45 4.37 4.27 -12.57
N ARG A 46 3.59 4.13 -13.65
CA ARG A 46 2.24 3.57 -13.60
C ARG A 46 1.88 2.94 -14.93
N SER A 47 1.23 1.79 -14.88
CA SER A 47 0.74 1.10 -16.07
C SER A 47 -0.65 0.52 -15.84
N CYS A 48 -1.47 0.52 -16.88
CA CYS A 48 -2.83 -0.02 -16.83
C CYS A 48 -3.04 -0.98 -17.98
N TRP A 49 -3.64 -2.13 -17.68
CA TRP A 49 -4.15 -3.08 -18.64
C TRP A 49 -5.66 -3.16 -18.51
N GLN A 50 -6.38 -3.20 -19.63
CA GLN A 50 -7.82 -3.35 -19.64
C GLN A 50 -8.24 -4.33 -20.74
N ASN A 51 -9.27 -5.12 -20.48
CA ASN A 51 -9.90 -5.98 -21.49
C ASN A 51 -11.28 -5.47 -21.90
N ALA A 52 -11.82 -6.04 -22.98
CA ALA A 52 -13.13 -5.68 -23.52
C ALA A 52 -14.32 -5.97 -22.58
N ASN A 53 -14.12 -6.74 -21.51
CA ASN A 53 -15.16 -7.09 -20.53
C ASN A 53 -15.20 -6.11 -19.35
N GLY A 54 -14.46 -4.99 -19.41
CA GLY A 54 -14.39 -3.98 -18.37
C GLY A 54 -13.53 -4.37 -17.16
N LEU A 55 -12.76 -5.45 -17.26
CA LEU A 55 -11.75 -5.80 -16.26
C LEU A 55 -10.49 -4.99 -16.53
N SER A 56 -10.01 -4.31 -15.49
CA SER A 56 -8.80 -3.50 -15.54
C SER A 56 -7.83 -3.95 -14.46
N LYS A 57 -6.54 -3.83 -14.73
CA LYS A 57 -5.46 -4.05 -13.78
C LYS A 57 -4.52 -2.88 -13.86
N LEU A 58 -4.31 -2.23 -12.72
CA LEU A 58 -3.47 -1.06 -12.56
C LEU A 58 -2.26 -1.44 -11.70
N TRP A 59 -1.09 -1.04 -12.16
CA TRP A 59 0.16 -1.13 -11.42
C TRP A 59 0.67 0.28 -11.16
N ILE A 60 0.98 0.58 -9.90
CA ILE A 60 1.54 1.86 -9.49
C ILE A 60 2.84 1.59 -8.76
N HIS A 61 3.93 2.20 -9.23
CA HIS A 61 5.25 2.09 -8.64
C HIS A 61 5.61 3.41 -7.94
N ALA A 62 6.04 3.30 -6.69
CA ALA A 62 6.38 4.43 -5.86
C ALA A 62 7.60 4.14 -4.98
N VAL A 63 8.22 5.20 -4.47
CA VAL A 63 9.27 5.12 -3.45
C VAL A 63 8.88 5.94 -2.22
N ASP A 64 9.30 5.49 -1.04
CA ASP A 64 9.26 6.32 0.17
C ASP A 64 10.51 7.19 0.32
N GLU A 65 10.56 8.00 1.38
CA GLU A 65 11.68 8.90 1.68
C GLU A 65 13.02 8.18 1.89
N ARG A 66 13.02 6.86 2.12
CA ARG A 66 14.23 6.03 2.26
C ARG A 66 14.60 5.31 0.97
N GLY A 67 13.86 5.54 -0.12
CA GLY A 67 14.08 4.91 -1.41
C GLY A 67 13.59 3.45 -1.48
N ARG A 68 12.78 2.99 -0.53
CA ARG A 68 12.19 1.64 -0.62
C ARG A 68 11.16 1.62 -1.74
N SER A 69 11.23 0.59 -2.59
CA SER A 69 10.29 0.41 -3.68
C SER A 69 8.97 -0.17 -3.19
N PHE A 70 7.87 0.43 -3.63
CA PHE A 70 6.52 -0.06 -3.45
C PHE A 70 5.88 -0.28 -4.83
N GLU A 71 5.27 -1.45 -5.04
CA GLU A 71 4.43 -1.74 -6.19
C GLU A 71 3.04 -2.09 -5.70
N PHE A 72 2.04 -1.30 -6.10
CA PHE A 72 0.64 -1.58 -5.82
C PHE A 72 0.00 -2.19 -7.06
N THR A 73 -0.64 -3.35 -6.89
CA THR A 73 -1.45 -3.97 -7.93
C THR A 73 -2.92 -3.89 -7.55
N ILE A 74 -3.68 -3.18 -8.36
CA ILE A 74 -5.11 -2.96 -8.19
C ILE A 74 -5.85 -3.69 -9.31
N ALA A 75 -6.82 -4.51 -8.95
CA ALA A 75 -7.78 -5.07 -9.91
C ALA A 75 -9.07 -4.24 -9.82
N ALA A 76 -9.63 -3.87 -10.97
CA ALA A 76 -10.86 -3.10 -11.03
C ALA A 76 -11.84 -3.67 -12.05
N ARG A 77 -13.13 -3.50 -11.79
CA ARG A 77 -14.22 -3.83 -12.71
C ARG A 77 -15.33 -2.80 -12.54
N ASN A 78 -15.71 -2.13 -13.63
CA ASN A 78 -16.76 -1.10 -13.62
C ASN A 78 -16.55 -0.03 -12.53
N ALA A 79 -15.34 0.54 -12.45
CA ALA A 79 -14.88 1.52 -11.45
C ALA A 79 -14.68 1.01 -10.02
N GLU A 80 -15.32 -0.09 -9.60
CA GLU A 80 -15.02 -0.73 -8.30
C GLU A 80 -13.65 -1.40 -8.35
N SER A 81 -12.81 -1.17 -7.33
CA SER A 81 -11.46 -1.73 -7.29
C SER A 81 -11.12 -2.44 -5.98
N LYS A 82 -10.11 -3.31 -6.06
CA LYS A 82 -9.54 -4.06 -4.94
C LYS A 82 -8.03 -4.08 -5.06
N LEU A 83 -7.35 -3.85 -3.93
CA LEU A 83 -5.92 -4.16 -3.82
C LEU A 83 -5.77 -5.69 -3.84
N VAL A 84 -5.05 -6.21 -4.82
CA VAL A 84 -4.82 -7.67 -4.96
C VAL A 84 -3.40 -8.07 -4.59
N ARG A 85 -2.45 -7.12 -4.64
CA ARG A 85 -1.06 -7.36 -4.29
C ARG A 85 -0.35 -6.05 -3.98
N ILE A 86 0.59 -6.12 -3.06
CA ILE A 86 1.63 -5.10 -2.88
C ILE A 86 2.99 -5.79 -2.87
N SER A 87 4.00 -5.19 -3.52
CA SER A 87 5.40 -5.54 -3.32
C SER A 87 6.08 -4.44 -2.53
N ILE A 88 6.80 -4.80 -1.48
CA ILE A 88 7.58 -3.87 -0.66
C ILE A 88 9.03 -4.36 -0.68
N ASP A 89 9.92 -3.59 -1.27
CA ASP A 89 11.34 -3.91 -1.38
C ASP A 89 11.58 -5.33 -1.97
N GLY A 90 10.82 -5.67 -3.02
CA GLY A 90 10.82 -6.98 -3.68
C GLY A 90 10.06 -8.10 -2.95
N VAL A 91 9.62 -7.89 -1.71
CA VAL A 91 8.80 -8.86 -0.98
C VAL A 91 7.34 -8.72 -1.43
N VAL A 92 6.81 -9.78 -2.03
CA VAL A 92 5.43 -9.80 -2.55
C VAL A 92 4.46 -10.25 -1.47
N LEU A 93 3.37 -9.49 -1.32
CA LEU A 93 2.27 -9.74 -0.41
C LEU A 93 0.96 -9.76 -1.21
N ASP A 94 0.29 -10.90 -1.27
CA ASP A 94 -1.00 -11.03 -1.94
C ASP A 94 -2.15 -10.62 -1.01
N TYR A 95 -3.18 -9.97 -1.56
CA TYR A 95 -4.33 -9.44 -0.83
C TYR A 95 -5.67 -9.99 -1.36
N PRO A 96 -6.70 -10.08 -0.49
CA PRO A 96 -6.65 -9.81 0.95
C PRO A 96 -5.96 -10.95 1.71
N THR A 97 -5.15 -10.64 2.73
CA THR A 97 -4.78 -11.63 3.75
C THR A 97 -5.79 -11.56 4.90
N ALA A 98 -6.00 -12.68 5.60
CA ALA A 98 -7.06 -12.82 6.62
C ALA A 98 -7.07 -11.71 7.69
N ASN A 99 -5.91 -11.07 7.97
CA ASN A 99 -5.74 -10.08 9.02
C ASN A 99 -5.07 -8.76 8.56
N SER A 100 -4.86 -8.52 7.26
CA SER A 100 -4.20 -7.28 6.83
C SER A 100 -5.17 -6.26 6.26
N VAL A 101 -5.33 -5.16 6.98
CA VAL A 101 -5.84 -3.91 6.41
C VAL A 101 -4.65 -3.19 5.79
N CYS A 102 -4.67 -3.00 4.47
CA CYS A 102 -3.76 -2.07 3.81
C CYS A 102 -4.53 -0.78 3.54
N ARG A 103 -4.13 0.30 4.22
CA ARG A 103 -4.63 1.63 3.86
C ARG A 103 -3.90 2.07 2.61
N ILE A 104 -4.65 2.42 1.56
CA ILE A 104 -4.08 3.02 0.37
C ILE A 104 -3.58 4.43 0.70
N PRO A 105 -2.29 4.75 0.50
CA PRO A 105 -1.77 6.09 0.72
C PRO A 105 -2.43 7.11 -0.21
N PRO A 106 -2.62 8.37 0.21
CA PRO A 106 -3.30 9.39 -0.59
C PRO A 106 -2.72 9.55 -2.01
N SER A 107 -1.39 9.59 -2.13
CA SER A 107 -0.74 9.72 -3.44
C SER A 107 -1.00 8.52 -4.36
N ILE A 108 -1.27 7.33 -3.81
CA ILE A 108 -1.68 6.18 -4.61
C ILE A 108 -3.17 6.27 -4.97
N ALA A 109 -4.01 6.75 -4.05
CA ALA A 109 -5.43 6.95 -4.31
C ALA A 109 -5.69 7.98 -5.41
N GLU A 110 -4.93 9.09 -5.43
CA GLU A 110 -4.98 10.12 -6.48
C GLU A 110 -4.66 9.52 -7.86
N GLU A 111 -3.65 8.65 -7.92
CA GLU A 111 -3.27 7.96 -9.15
C GLU A 111 -4.35 6.98 -9.62
N ILE A 112 -4.96 6.21 -8.71
CA ILE A 112 -6.09 5.32 -9.05
C ILE A 112 -7.26 6.15 -9.62
N ALA A 113 -7.60 7.26 -8.97
CA ALA A 113 -8.68 8.16 -9.40
C ALA A 113 -8.41 8.79 -10.77
N ALA A 114 -7.14 9.08 -11.11
CA ALA A 114 -6.76 9.59 -12.43
C ALA A 114 -7.08 8.62 -13.58
N PHE A 115 -7.25 7.32 -13.30
CA PHE A 115 -7.73 6.32 -14.26
C PHE A 115 -9.26 6.16 -14.28
N GLY A 116 -10.00 6.98 -13.53
CA GLY A 116 -11.46 6.86 -13.39
C GLY A 116 -11.90 5.64 -12.58
N ILE A 117 -11.04 5.16 -11.69
CA ILE A 117 -11.27 4.02 -10.81
C ILE A 117 -11.40 4.53 -9.39
N ASP A 118 -12.34 4.00 -8.62
CA ASP A 118 -12.45 4.33 -7.19
C ASP A 118 -11.35 3.60 -6.42
N ALA A 119 -10.61 4.32 -5.56
CA ALA A 119 -9.60 3.70 -4.71
C ALA A 119 -10.27 2.64 -3.80
N PRO A 120 -9.63 1.48 -3.57
CA PRO A 120 -10.27 0.40 -2.82
C PRO A 120 -10.52 0.84 -1.37
N ASP A 121 -11.75 0.61 -0.91
CA ASP A 121 -12.17 0.95 0.46
C ASP A 121 -11.23 0.29 1.48
N SER A 122 -10.63 1.13 2.32
CA SER A 122 -9.81 0.73 3.45
C SER A 122 -10.67 0.59 4.71
N GLY A 123 -11.61 -0.37 4.75
CA GLY A 123 -12.43 -0.60 5.94
C GLY A 123 -13.01 -2.01 5.96
N THR A 124 -12.65 -2.88 6.91
CA THR A 124 -13.07 -2.81 8.31
C THR A 124 -12.07 -3.56 9.20
N VAL A 125 -11.68 -2.97 10.32
CA VAL A 125 -10.98 -3.65 11.42
C VAL A 125 -11.96 -4.62 12.06
N CYS A 126 -11.69 -5.93 11.96
CA CYS A 126 -12.28 -6.87 12.91
C CYS A 126 -11.56 -6.67 14.24
N ALA A 127 -12.29 -6.15 15.22
CA ALA A 127 -11.84 -5.98 16.60
C ALA A 127 -11.42 -7.30 17.25
#